data_AF-A0A397WN74-F1
#
_entry.id   AF-A0A397WN74-F1
#
_cell.length_a   1.000
_cell.length_b   1.000
_cell.length_c   1.000
_cell.angle_alpha   90.00
_cell.angle_beta   90.00
_cell.angle_gamma   90.00
#
_symmetry.space_group_name_H-M   'P 1'
#
loop_
_entity.id
_entity.type
_entity.pdbx_description
1 polymer ?
#
loop_
_entity_poly.entity_id
_entity_poly.type
_entity_poly.pdbx_seq_one_letter_code
_entity_poly.pdbx_strand_id
1 'polypeptide(L)'
;MALIGRRIIKNRRNMEMISCPLCGHVFYSTKQYTKHLNKSHLRKVPKDKRRRKKMLKGLLILKIKKENNIELEKYEKILELKSKLNNIKL
;
A
#
# COMPACT_ATOMS: atom_id res chain seq x y z
N MET A 1 -10.16 -3.17 -8.37
CA MET A 1 -9.07 -2.16 -8.50
C MET A 1 -7.76 -2.73 -7.97
N ALA A 2 -6.94 -3.23 -8.90
CA ALA A 2 -5.66 -3.90 -8.66
C ALA A 2 -4.74 -3.11 -7.71
N LEU A 3 -4.02 -3.85 -6.88
CA LEU A 3 -2.94 -3.35 -6.06
C LEU A 3 -1.86 -2.79 -6.98
N ILE A 4 -1.71 -1.46 -7.04
CA ILE A 4 -0.59 -0.84 -7.78
C ILE A 4 0.68 -1.13 -6.97
N GLY A 5 1.20 -2.35 -7.13
CA GLY A 5 2.52 -2.73 -6.66
C GLY A 5 3.57 -1.96 -7.44
N ARG A 6 4.62 -1.49 -6.77
CA ARG A 6 5.80 -0.97 -7.45
C ARG A 6 6.43 -2.12 -8.24
N ARG A 7 6.68 -1.93 -9.55
CA ARG A 7 7.45 -2.90 -10.34
C ARG A 7 8.92 -2.53 -10.18
N ILE A 8 9.72 -3.43 -9.60
CA ILE A 8 11.17 -3.24 -9.50
C ILE A 8 11.79 -3.80 -10.78
N ILE A 9 12.61 -3.00 -11.45
CA ILE A 9 13.37 -3.39 -12.64
C ILE A 9 14.85 -3.08 -12.40
N LYS A 10 15.76 -3.84 -13.02
CA LYS A 10 17.19 -3.59 -12.95
C LYS A 10 17.66 -2.89 -14.22
N ASN A 11 18.57 -1.93 -14.08
CA ASN A 11 19.24 -1.33 -15.23
C ASN A 11 20.47 -2.16 -15.67
N ARG A 12 21.15 -1.71 -16.74
CA ARG A 12 22.38 -2.35 -17.25
C ARG A 12 23.52 -2.42 -16.23
N ARG A 13 23.49 -1.60 -15.18
CA ARG A 13 24.46 -1.58 -14.07
C ARG A 13 23.96 -2.35 -12.84
N ASN A 14 22.94 -3.20 -12.99
CA ASN A 14 22.27 -3.94 -11.91
C ASN A 14 21.65 -3.09 -10.79
N MET A 15 21.48 -1.78 -10.99
CA MET A 15 20.81 -0.92 -10.01
C MET A 15 19.31 -1.09 -10.08
N GLU A 16 18.66 -1.19 -8.92
CA GLU A 16 17.21 -1.28 -8.81
C GLU A 16 16.55 0.06 -9.12
N MET A 17 15.57 0.01 -10.01
CA MET A 17 14.73 1.14 -10.43
C MET A 17 13.27 0.75 -10.27
N ILE A 18 12.42 1.74 -10.05
CA ILE A 18 10.99 1.56 -9.86
C ILE A 18 10.28 1.99 -11.14
N SER A 19 9.61 1.05 -11.81
CA SER A 19 8.73 1.35 -12.94
C SER A 19 7.28 1.46 -12.47
N CYS A 20 6.59 2.49 -12.96
CA CYS A 20 5.15 2.64 -12.76
C CYS A 20 4.40 1.65 -13.63
N PRO A 21 3.61 0.72 -13.05
CA PRO A 21 2.90 -0.29 -13.83
C PRO A 21 1.74 0.29 -14.66
N LEU A 22 1.34 1.55 -14.41
CA LEU A 22 0.24 2.20 -15.12
C LEU A 22 0.67 2.93 -16.39
N CYS A 23 1.92 3.42 -16.44
CA CYS A 23 2.39 4.27 -17.54
C CYS A 23 3.85 4.04 -17.95
N GLY A 24 4.51 3.03 -17.38
CA GLY A 24 5.88 2.65 -17.72
C GLY A 24 6.99 3.60 -17.23
N HIS A 25 6.66 4.80 -16.75
CA HIS A 25 7.65 5.76 -16.24
C HIS A 25 8.55 5.15 -15.18
N VAL A 26 9.85 5.43 -15.27
CA VAL A 26 10.85 4.86 -14.37
C VAL A 26 11.41 5.91 -13.42
N PHE A 27 11.64 5.50 -12.17
CA PHE A 27 12.10 6.33 -11.08
C PHE A 27 13.26 5.65 -10.37
N TYR A 28 14.22 6.45 -9.90
CA TYR A 28 15.36 5.97 -9.12
C TYR A 28 15.10 6.02 -7.60
N SER A 29 14.01 6.68 -7.19
CA SER A 29 13.64 6.78 -5.77
C SER A 29 12.15 6.51 -5.55
N THR A 30 11.85 5.92 -4.39
CA THR A 30 10.48 5.71 -3.90
C THR A 30 9.71 7.03 -3.72
N LYS A 31 10.40 8.11 -3.34
CA LYS A 31 9.80 9.45 -3.18
C LYS A 31 9.30 10.02 -4.51
N GLN A 32 10.11 9.91 -5.57
CA GLN A 32 9.70 10.35 -6.92
C GLN A 32 8.52 9.52 -7.44
N TYR A 33 8.59 8.19 -7.31
CA TYR A 33 7.50 7.30 -7.70
C TYR A 33 6.18 7.64 -6.99
N THR A 34 6.23 7.86 -5.67
CA THR A 34 5.05 8.21 -4.88
C THR A 34 4.46 9.57 -5.28
N LYS A 35 5.31 10.57 -5.53
CA LYS A 35 4.88 11.89 -6.01
C LYS A 35 4.18 11.77 -7.37
N HIS A 36 4.73 10.98 -8.28
CA HIS A 36 4.13 10.70 -9.58
C HIS A 36 2.75 10.02 -9.44
N LEU A 37 2.64 8.94 -8.66
CA LEU A 37 1.35 8.28 -8.43
C LEU A 37 0.29 9.26 -7.91
N ASN A 38 0.67 10.11 -6.94
CA ASN A 38 -0.23 11.10 -6.35
C ASN A 38 -0.70 12.16 -7.36
N LYS A 39 0.20 12.63 -8.23
CA LYS A 39 -0.09 13.72 -9.17
C LYS A 39 -0.74 13.25 -10.47
N SER A 40 -0.33 12.11 -11.00
CA SER A 40 -0.71 11.64 -12.34
C SER A 40 -1.88 10.65 -12.29
N HIS A 41 -1.91 9.75 -11.32
CA HIS A 41 -2.88 8.64 -11.30
C HIS A 41 -3.94 8.76 -10.20
N LEU A 42 -3.60 9.42 -9.08
CA LEU A 42 -4.45 9.53 -7.91
C LEU A 42 -4.96 10.96 -7.68
N ARG A 43 -4.80 11.87 -8.65
CA ARG A 43 -5.16 13.31 -8.52
C ARG A 43 -6.61 13.52 -8.12
N LYS A 44 -7.52 12.75 -8.72
CA LYS A 44 -8.97 12.80 -8.46
C LYS A 44 -9.42 11.87 -7.32
N VAL A 45 -8.49 11.17 -6.64
CA VAL A 45 -8.83 10.26 -5.55
C VAL A 45 -8.58 10.96 -4.21
N PRO A 46 -9.65 11.27 -3.45
CA PRO A 46 -9.53 11.93 -2.16
C PRO A 46 -8.55 11.18 -1.23
N LYS A 47 -7.74 11.93 -0.49
CA LYS A 47 -6.73 11.37 0.42
C LYS A 47 -7.38 10.45 1.45
N ASP A 48 -8.56 10.80 1.94
CA ASP A 48 -9.28 10.03 2.95
C ASP A 48 -9.83 8.73 2.39
N LYS A 49 -10.32 8.74 1.15
CA LYS A 49 -10.71 7.51 0.44
C LYS A 49 -9.53 6.53 0.32
N ARG A 50 -8.32 7.05 0.04
CA ARG A 50 -7.09 6.23 -0.02
C ARG A 50 -6.68 5.69 1.35
N ARG A 51 -6.74 6.53 2.40
CA ARG A 51 -6.47 6.13 3.79
C ARG A 51 -7.43 5.03 4.25
N ARG A 52 -8.74 5.21 4.00
CA ARG A 52 -9.78 4.23 4.33
C ARG A 52 -9.56 2.91 3.60
N LYS A 53 -9.26 2.94 2.30
CA LYS A 53 -8.95 1.71 1.53
C LYS A 53 -7.71 0.99 2.09
N LYS A 54 -6.65 1.72 2.45
CA LYS A 54 -5.45 1.13 3.07
C LYS A 54 -5.77 0.49 4.42
N MET A 55 -6.58 1.16 5.23
CA MET A 55 -7.05 0.62 6.51
C MET A 55 -7.85 -0.65 6.33
N LEU A 56 -8.88 -0.65 5.48
CA LEU A 56 -9.71 -1.84 5.20
C LEU A 56 -8.87 -3.02 4.70
N LYS A 57 -7.86 -2.77 3.84
CA LYS A 57 -6.95 -3.83 3.39
C LYS A 57 -6.15 -4.42 4.56
N GLY A 58 -5.65 -3.58 5.46
CA GLY A 58 -4.94 -4.04 6.65
C GLY A 58 -5.85 -4.87 7.56
N LEU A 59 -7.09 -4.44 7.77
CA LEU A 59 -8.09 -5.18 8.54
C LEU A 59 -8.44 -6.54 7.91
N LEU A 60 -8.50 -6.63 6.58
CA LEU A 60 -8.70 -7.90 5.87
C LEU A 60 -7.53 -8.87 6.12
N ILE A 61 -6.29 -8.38 6.06
CA ILE A 61 -5.10 -9.19 6.34
C ILE A 61 -5.13 -9.68 7.80
N LEU A 62 -5.49 -8.81 8.75
CA LEU A 62 -5.65 -9.21 10.16
C LEU A 62 -6.68 -10.33 10.32
N LYS A 63 -7.84 -10.21 9.64
CA LYS A 63 -8.89 -11.22 9.69
C LYS A 63 -8.38 -12.57 9.16
N ILE A 64 -7.75 -12.57 7.99
CA ILE A 64 -7.16 -13.78 7.39
C ILE A 64 -6.10 -14.40 8.33
N LYS A 65 -5.19 -13.59 8.89
CA LYS A 65 -4.17 -14.12 9.81
C LYS A 65 -4.78 -14.75 11.06
N LYS A 66 -5.81 -14.13 11.64
CA LYS A 66 -6.54 -14.69 12.79
C LYS A 66 -7.25 -16.00 12.44
N GLU A 67 -7.93 -16.05 11.30
CA GLU A 67 -8.61 -17.27 10.82
C GLU A 67 -7.61 -18.43 10.60
N ASN A 68 -6.38 -18.11 10.20
CA ASN A 68 -5.32 -19.10 9.98
C ASN A 68 -4.41 -19.32 11.21
N ASN A 69 -4.76 -18.79 12.40
CA ASN A 69 -3.95 -18.85 13.62
C ASN A 69 -2.49 -18.38 13.45
N ILE A 70 -2.27 -17.41 12.54
CA ILE A 70 -0.96 -16.82 12.27
C ILE A 70 -0.70 -15.69 13.28
N GLU A 71 0.51 -15.66 13.85
CA GLU A 71 0.88 -14.62 14.79
C GLU A 71 0.91 -13.23 14.14
N LEU A 72 0.35 -12.25 14.85
CA LEU A 72 0.32 -10.86 14.41
C LEU A 72 1.64 -10.15 14.72
N GLU A 73 2.15 -9.41 13.74
CA GLU A 73 3.29 -8.53 13.94
C GLU A 73 2.94 -7.33 14.84
N LYS A 74 3.95 -6.65 15.38
CA LYS A 74 3.76 -5.48 16.26
C LYS A 74 2.85 -4.40 15.63
N TYR A 75 3.03 -4.13 14.34
CA TYR A 75 2.23 -3.12 13.63
C TYR A 75 0.77 -3.56 13.43
N GLU A 76 0.54 -4.87 13.29
CA GLU A 76 -0.78 -5.49 13.12
C GLU A 76 -1.58 -5.43 14.41
N LYS A 77 -0.93 -5.71 15.54
CA LYS A 77 -1.50 -5.54 16.89
C LYS A 77 -1.95 -4.09 17.12
N ILE A 78 -1.14 -3.11 16.72
CA ILE A 78 -1.49 -1.67 16.81
C ILE A 78 -2.69 -1.33 15.90
N LEU A 79 -2.72 -1.88 14.68
CA LEU A 79 -3.82 -1.65 13.75
C LEU A 79 -5.14 -2.22 14.29
N GLU A 80 -5.10 -3.38 14.93
CA GLU A 80 -6.25 -3.98 15.59
C GLU A 80 -6.79 -3.05 16.70
N LEU A 81 -5.93 -2.61 17.62
CA LEU A 81 -6.33 -1.69 18.70
C LEU A 81 -6.97 -0.41 18.14
N LYS A 82 -6.35 0.17 17.12
CA LYS A 82 -6.86 1.38 16.47
C LYS A 82 -8.21 1.14 15.80
N SER A 83 -8.46 -0.04 15.25
CA SER A 83 -9.75 -0.39 14.64
C SER A 83 -10.87 -0.44 15.68
N LYS A 84 -10.59 -1.05 16.83
CA LYS A 84 -11.52 -1.16 17.97
C LYS A 84 -11.88 0.22 18.50
N LEU A 85 -10.88 1.08 18.74
CA LEU A 85 -11.09 2.45 19.23
C LEU A 85 -11.96 3.32 18.32
N ASN A 86 -11.90 3.09 17.00
CA ASN A 86 -12.68 3.86 16.02
C ASN A 86 -14.02 3.19 15.67
N ASN A 87 -14.41 2.10 16.35
CA ASN A 87 -15.60 1.30 16.02
C ASN A 87 -15.66 0.85 14.55
N ILE A 88 -14.50 0.63 13.93
CA ILE A 88 -14.42 0.22 12.54
C ILE A 88 -14.48 -1.30 12.49
N LYS A 89 -15.63 -1.82 12.10
CA LYS A 89 -15.82 -3.24 11.81
C LYS A 89 -15.44 -3.54 10.36
N LEU A 90 -14.86 -4.71 10.14
CA LEU A 90 -14.65 -5.28 8.81
C LEU A 90 -15.89 -6.09 8.42
#